data_AF-A0A7W0R0M4-F1
#
_entry.id   AF-A0A7W0R0M4-F1
#
_cell.length_a   1.000
_cell.length_b   1.000
_cell.length_c   1.000
_cell.angle_alpha   90.00
_cell.angle_beta   90.00
_cell.angle_gamma   90.00
#
_symmetry.space_group_name_H-M   'P 1'
#
loop_
_entity.id
_entity.type
_entity.pdbx_description
1 polymer ?
#
loop_
_entity_poly.entity_id
_entity_poly.type
_entity_poly.pdbx_seq_one_letter_code
_entity_poly.pdbx_strand_id
1 'polypeptide(L)'
;MAAATLLEQFLRDRPALARRQAEADRVIAASGAGHLVNELATGGPWRLDPVPLLVDGRSFDDLAAAVSQRVVGLEAVLADVYGPRRVVRDGV
;
A
#
# COMPACT_ATOMS: atom_id res chain seq x y z
N MET A 1 1.37 -10.69 -19.93
CA MET A 1 1.26 -12.17 -20.06
C MET A 1 1.70 -12.91 -18.79
N ALA A 2 2.83 -12.56 -18.14
CA ALA A 2 3.33 -13.28 -16.96
C ALA A 2 2.40 -13.23 -15.71
N ALA A 3 1.72 -12.11 -15.46
CA ALA A 3 0.92 -11.95 -14.25
C ALA A 3 -0.32 -12.87 -14.18
N ALA A 4 -1.04 -13.02 -15.30
CA ALA A 4 -2.17 -13.92 -15.39
C ALA A 4 -1.75 -15.39 -15.20
N THR A 5 -0.60 -15.78 -15.75
CA THR A 5 -0.05 -17.14 -15.57
C THR A 5 0.31 -17.43 -14.13
N LEU A 6 0.90 -16.47 -13.41
CA LEU A 6 1.23 -16.66 -12.00
C LEU A 6 -0.03 -16.73 -11.13
N LEU A 7 -1.03 -15.88 -11.40
CA LEU A 7 -2.33 -15.94 -10.73
C LEU A 7 -3.00 -17.30 -10.94
N GLU A 8 -3.04 -17.81 -12.17
CA GLU A 8 -3.54 -19.14 -12.50
C GLU A 8 -2.79 -20.25 -11.74
N GLN A 9 -1.47 -20.13 -11.62
CA GLN A 9 -0.68 -21.05 -10.82
C GLN A 9 -1.05 -21.02 -9.33
N PHE A 10 -1.31 -19.84 -8.77
CA PHE A 10 -1.76 -19.69 -7.39
C PHE A 10 -3.15 -20.30 -7.17
N LEU A 11 -4.09 -20.07 -8.09
CA LEU A 11 -5.48 -20.52 -7.95
C LEU A 11 -5.65 -22.05 -8.09
N ARG A 12 -4.73 -22.72 -8.79
CA ARG A 12 -4.77 -24.18 -8.97
C ARG A 12 -4.56 -24.98 -7.68
N ASP A 13 -3.89 -24.42 -6.67
CA ASP A 13 -3.63 -25.09 -5.39
C ASP A 13 -4.24 -24.33 -4.20
N ARG A 14 -5.58 -24.40 -4.11
CA ARG A 14 -6.34 -23.77 -3.01
C ARG A 14 -5.87 -24.21 -1.62
N PRO A 15 -5.57 -25.49 -1.34
CA PRO A 15 -5.00 -25.89 -0.06
C PRO A 15 -3.65 -25.23 0.25
N ALA A 16 -2.78 -25.02 -0.74
CA ALA A 16 -1.55 -24.24 -0.53
C ALA A 16 -1.83 -22.76 -0.26
N LEU A 17 -2.82 -22.15 -0.90
CA LEU A 17 -3.23 -20.77 -0.59
C LEU A 17 -3.73 -20.64 0.85
N ALA A 18 -4.56 -21.57 1.32
CA ALA A 18 -5.03 -21.58 2.71
C ALA A 18 -3.87 -21.70 3.72
N ARG A 19 -2.88 -22.56 3.43
CA ARG A 19 -1.66 -22.66 4.25
C ARG A 19 -0.85 -21.36 4.26
N ARG A 20 -0.70 -20.71 3.10
CA ARG A 20 -0.01 -19.41 2.99
C ARG A 20 -0.75 -18.30 3.74
N GLN A 21 -2.08 -18.27 3.68
CA GLN A 21 -2.88 -17.34 4.49
C GLN A 21 -2.63 -17.55 5.98
N ALA A 22 -2.69 -18.80 6.46
CA ALA A 22 -2.46 -19.11 7.87
C ALA A 22 -1.03 -18.77 8.34
N GLU A 23 -0.04 -18.82 7.43
CA GLU A 23 1.31 -18.36 7.70
C GLU A 23 1.40 -16.83 7.73
N ALA A 24 0.81 -16.15 6.75
CA ALA A 24 0.78 -14.69 6.69
C ALA A 24 0.10 -14.08 7.93
N ASP A 25 -1.04 -14.66 8.34
CA ASP A 25 -1.77 -14.24 9.55
C ASP A 25 -0.89 -14.40 10.81
N ARG A 26 -0.11 -15.50 10.90
CA ARG A 26 0.84 -15.72 12.01
C ARG A 26 1.98 -14.71 12.01
N VAL A 27 2.59 -14.44 10.86
CA VAL A 27 3.69 -13.48 10.73
C VAL A 27 3.22 -12.05 11.05
N ILE A 28 2.05 -11.64 10.54
CA ILE A 28 1.51 -10.31 10.80
C ILE A 28 1.18 -10.15 12.30
N ALA A 29 0.53 -11.14 12.92
CA ALA A 29 0.26 -11.11 14.36
C ALA A 29 1.54 -11.00 15.20
N ALA A 30 2.62 -11.69 14.80
CA ALA A 30 3.91 -11.63 15.50
C ALA A 30 4.67 -10.31 15.28
N SER A 31 4.43 -9.62 14.16
CA SER A 31 5.14 -8.39 13.79
C SER A 31 4.65 -7.14 14.53
N GLY A 32 3.50 -7.22 15.21
CA GLY A 32 2.83 -6.04 15.79
C GLY A 32 2.19 -5.12 14.74
N ALA A 33 2.21 -5.49 13.45
CA ALA A 33 1.49 -4.78 12.41
C ALA A 33 -0.02 -4.99 12.57
N GLY A 34 -0.72 -3.92 12.95
CA GLY A 34 -2.13 -3.96 13.27
C GLY A 34 -2.75 -2.56 13.23
N HIS A 35 -4.06 -2.50 13.36
CA HIS A 35 -4.74 -1.22 13.43
C HIS A 35 -4.42 -0.53 14.75
N LEU A 36 -3.72 0.61 14.70
CA LEU A 36 -3.66 1.55 15.82
C LEU A 36 -5.01 2.27 15.91
N VAL A 37 -6.04 1.60 16.43
CA VAL A 37 -7.30 2.26 16.77
C VAL A 37 -7.08 2.94 18.12
N ASN A 38 -7.05 4.27 18.11
CA ASN A 38 -7.13 5.07 19.32
C ASN A 38 -8.40 4.65 20.10
N GLU A 39 -8.18 4.19 21.33
CA GLU A 39 -9.15 4.03 22.42
C GLU A 39 -10.21 2.91 22.37
N LEU A 40 -10.33 2.13 21.30
CA LEU A 40 -11.17 0.92 21.31
C LEU A 40 -10.32 -0.33 21.04
N ALA A 41 -10.27 -1.23 22.03
CA ALA A 41 -9.49 -2.46 22.07
C ALA A 41 -9.98 -3.55 21.08
N THR A 42 -10.30 -3.18 19.84
CA THR A 42 -10.88 -4.05 18.82
C THR A 42 -10.08 -4.09 17.50
N GLY A 43 -8.96 -3.38 17.42
CA GLY A 43 -8.06 -3.45 16.26
C GLY A 43 -7.29 -4.78 16.23
N GLY A 44 -7.75 -5.74 15.43
CA GLY A 44 -7.02 -6.98 15.17
C GLY A 44 -5.74 -6.76 14.35
N PRO A 45 -4.90 -7.81 14.20
CA PRO A 45 -3.75 -7.80 13.29
C PRO A 45 -4.20 -7.44 11.87
N TRP A 46 -3.33 -6.79 11.10
CA TRP A 46 -3.59 -6.58 9.68
C TRP A 46 -3.79 -7.92 8.96
N ARG A 47 -4.57 -7.91 7.88
CA ARG A 47 -4.71 -9.07 7.01
C ARG A 47 -3.91 -8.84 5.74
N LEU A 48 -3.11 -9.83 5.37
CA LEU A 48 -2.36 -9.84 4.13
C LEU A 48 -3.03 -10.80 3.14
N ASP A 49 -3.17 -10.38 1.89
CA ASP A 49 -3.60 -11.27 0.81
C ASP A 49 -2.43 -12.21 0.43
N PRO A 50 -2.65 -13.54 0.37
CA PRO A 50 -1.61 -14.52 0.06
C PRO A 50 -1.22 -14.51 -1.43
N VAL A 51 -1.97 -13.81 -2.28
CA VAL A 51 -1.67 -13.60 -3.70
C VAL A 51 -1.06 -12.21 -3.87
N PRO A 52 0.21 -12.09 -4.29
CA PRO A 52 0.86 -10.80 -4.44
C PRO A 52 0.27 -10.01 -5.63
N LEU A 53 0.16 -8.69 -5.46
CA LEU A 53 -0.04 -7.79 -6.59
C LEU A 53 1.27 -7.70 -7.38
N LEU A 54 1.22 -8.11 -8.65
CA LEU A 54 2.37 -8.05 -9.54
C LEU A 54 2.42 -6.69 -10.24
N VAL A 55 3.54 -6.00 -10.03
CA VAL A 55 3.88 -4.75 -10.73
C VAL A 55 5.18 -5.02 -11.48
N ASP A 56 5.20 -4.74 -12.79
CA ASP A 56 6.43 -4.88 -13.56
C ASP A 56 7.43 -3.76 -13.21
N GLY A 57 8.72 -4.02 -13.45
CA GLY A 57 9.79 -3.10 -13.03
C GLY A 57 9.63 -1.69 -13.60
N ARG A 58 9.22 -1.56 -14.86
CA ARG A 58 9.02 -0.24 -15.47
C ARG A 58 7.87 0.50 -14.81
N SER A 59 6.73 -0.16 -14.63
CA SER A 59 5.59 0.43 -13.91
C SER A 59 5.96 0.85 -12.49
N PHE A 60 6.77 0.05 -11.80
CA PHE A 60 7.26 0.39 -10.46
C PHE A 60 8.15 1.64 -10.47
N ASP A 61 9.11 1.72 -11.40
CA ASP A 61 10.03 2.86 -11.52
C ASP A 61 9.27 4.16 -11.86
N ASP A 62 8.31 4.08 -12.79
CA ASP A 62 7.47 5.21 -13.19
C ASP A 62 6.61 5.70 -12.00
N LEU A 63 6.03 4.77 -11.22
CA LEU A 63 5.25 5.10 -10.02
C LEU A 63 6.14 5.72 -8.93
N ALA A 64 7.33 5.17 -8.69
CA ALA A 64 8.26 5.69 -7.70
C ALA A 64 8.65 7.15 -8.00
N ALA A 65 9.02 7.43 -9.26
CA ALA A 65 9.35 8.77 -9.71
C ALA A 65 8.16 9.75 -9.56
N ALA A 66 6.96 9.34 -9.96
CA ALA A 66 5.76 10.15 -9.86
C ALA A 66 5.38 10.46 -8.41
N VAL A 67 5.50 9.48 -7.50
CA VAL A 67 5.23 9.69 -6.06
C VAL A 67 6.23 10.68 -5.48
N SER A 68 7.52 10.55 -5.77
CA SER A 68 8.53 11.51 -5.30
C SER A 68 8.26 12.93 -5.81
N GLN A 69 7.95 13.09 -7.10
CA GLN A 69 7.59 14.40 -7.66
C GLN A 69 6.36 14.98 -6.96
N ARG A 70 5.33 14.17 -6.71
CA ARG A 70 4.09 14.62 -6.07
C ARG A 70 4.32 15.08 -4.63
N VAL A 71 5.17 14.40 -3.87
CA VAL A 71 5.53 14.83 -2.52
C VAL A 71 6.18 16.21 -2.55
N VAL A 72 7.15 16.45 -3.45
CA VAL A 72 7.77 17.78 -3.61
C VAL A 72 6.73 18.86 -3.93
N GLY A 73 5.77 18.56 -4.81
CA GLY A 73 4.67 19.47 -5.11
C GLY A 73 3.78 19.75 -3.89
N LEU A 74 3.43 18.72 -3.12
CA LEU A 74 2.62 18.87 -1.90
C LEU A 74 3.35 19.69 -0.83
N GLU A 75 4.65 19.49 -0.64
CA GLU A 75 5.46 20.30 0.28
C GLU A 75 5.46 21.78 -0.12
N ALA A 76 5.56 22.09 -1.42
CA ALA A 76 5.47 23.46 -1.91
C ALA A 76 4.08 24.08 -1.67
N VAL A 77 3.02 23.29 -1.86
CA VAL A 77 1.65 23.72 -1.54
C VAL A 77 1.51 24.00 -0.05
N LEU A 78 1.99 23.11 0.81
CA LEU A 78 1.98 23.31 2.26
C LEU A 78 2.72 24.59 2.66
N ALA A 79 3.93 24.80 2.11
CA ALA A 79 4.72 26.00 2.37
C ALA A 79 4.01 27.29 1.92
N ASP A 80 3.29 27.26 0.79
CA ASP A 80 2.53 28.42 0.33
C ASP A 80 1.28 28.67 1.18
N VAL A 81 0.48 27.63 1.47
CA VAL A 81 -0.75 27.71 2.28
C VAL A 81 -0.46 28.20 3.69
N TYR A 82 0.63 27.75 4.31
CA TYR A 82 1.04 28.23 5.63
C TYR A 82 1.87 29.52 5.59
N GLY A 83 2.23 30.01 4.41
CA GLY A 83 3.01 31.21 4.22
C GLY A 83 2.28 32.28 3.40
N PRO A 84 2.75 32.62 2.19
CA PRO A 84 2.20 33.73 1.39
C PRO A 84 0.74 33.57 0.95
N ARG A 85 0.20 32.34 0.92
CA ARG A 85 -1.16 32.00 0.51
C ARG A 85 -1.51 32.49 -0.90
N ARG A 86 -0.58 32.33 -1.85
CA ARG A 86 -0.81 32.67 -3.27
C ARG A 86 -1.82 31.74 -3.90
N VAL A 87 -1.66 30.42 -3.77
CA VAL A 87 -2.61 29.46 -4.37
C VAL A 87 -4.06 29.71 -3.92
N VAL A 88 -4.26 30.04 -2.64
CA VAL A 88 -5.59 30.39 -2.09
C VAL A 88 -6.11 31.71 -2.66
N ARG A 89 -5.27 32.73 -2.77
CA ARG A 89 -5.64 34.04 -3.35
C ARG A 89 -5.97 33.94 -4.83
N ASP A 90 -5.31 33.02 -5.53
CA ASP A 90 -5.51 32.75 -6.95
C ASP A 90 -6.73 31.85 -7.21
N GLY A 91 -7.37 31.31 -6.15
CA GLY A 91 -8.60 30.52 -6.24
C GLY A 91 -8.41 29.09 -6.75
N VAL A 92 -7.20 28.54 -6.63
CA VAL A 92 -6.85 27.16 -6.96
C VAL A 92 -7.24 26.20 -5.84
#